data_AF-A0A970TSN8-F1
#
_entry.id   AF-A0A970TSN8-F1
#
_cell.length_a   1.000
_cell.length_b   1.000
_cell.length_c   1.000
_cell.angle_alpha   90.00
_cell.angle_beta   90.00
_cell.angle_gamma   90.00
#
_symmetry.space_group_name_H-M   'P 1'
#
loop_
_entity.id
_entity.type
_entity.pdbx_description
1 polymer ?
#
loop_
_entity_poly.entity_id
_entity_poly.type
_entity_poly.pdbx_seq_one_letter_code
_entity_poly.pdbx_strand_id
1 'polypeptide(L)'
;MERFDTLLEATEFAATLCKNWTFATSNDRYDVKGLMVLAETSDSENPIDEDCFYVVSPAGAIGLCEDGEDIDWLFLTGSSTDEDLPITLQTAWQIKFCSKCGNGVILGARFCGACGAKLN
;
A
#
# COMPACT_ATOMS: atom_id res chain seq x y z
N MET A 1 6.14 1.14 -1.76
CA MET A 1 5.33 0.50 -0.72
C MET A 1 6.11 -0.69 -0.24
N GLU A 2 6.06 -0.98 1.05
CA GLU A 2 6.67 -2.19 1.61
C GLU A 2 5.61 -3.28 1.75
N ARG A 3 5.99 -4.56 1.61
CA ARG A 3 5.09 -5.72 1.73
C ARG A 3 5.36 -6.49 3.01
N PHE A 4 4.30 -7.03 3.58
CA PHE A 4 4.35 -7.82 4.82
C PHE A 4 3.36 -8.97 4.76
N ASP A 5 3.70 -10.07 5.39
CA ASP A 5 2.88 -11.29 5.40
C ASP A 5 1.90 -11.31 6.59
N THR A 6 2.00 -10.31 7.49
CA THR A 6 1.11 -10.16 8.66
C THR A 6 0.69 -8.71 8.84
N LEU A 7 -0.51 -8.50 9.41
CA LEU A 7 -1.01 -7.16 9.71
C LEU A 7 -0.18 -6.52 10.81
N LEU A 8 0.34 -7.31 11.75
CA LEU A 8 1.19 -6.85 12.84
C LEU A 8 2.50 -6.27 12.32
N GLU A 9 3.22 -6.97 11.46
CA GLU A 9 4.46 -6.45 10.86
C GLU A 9 4.21 -5.19 10.02
N ALA A 10 3.12 -5.18 9.24
CA ALA A 10 2.70 -4.00 8.49
C ALA A 10 2.42 -2.80 9.42
N THR A 11 1.76 -3.06 10.55
CA THR A 11 1.44 -2.05 11.56
C THR A 11 2.69 -1.53 12.27
N GLU A 12 3.62 -2.41 12.62
CA GLU A 12 4.90 -2.03 13.24
C GLU A 12 5.70 -1.11 12.33
N PHE A 13 5.78 -1.45 11.04
CA PHE A 13 6.43 -0.61 10.05
C PHE A 13 5.68 0.71 9.84
N ALA A 14 4.35 0.66 9.65
CA ALA A 14 3.51 1.85 9.50
C ALA A 14 3.64 2.81 10.69
N ALA A 15 3.80 2.28 11.91
CA ALA A 15 4.00 3.06 13.12
C ALA A 15 5.32 3.84 13.16
N THR A 16 6.28 3.51 12.29
CA THR A 16 7.47 4.34 12.08
C THR A 16 7.19 5.57 11.22
N LEU A 17 6.13 5.54 10.40
CA LEU A 17 5.76 6.56 9.42
C LEU A 17 4.61 7.46 9.92
N CYS A 18 3.59 6.87 10.52
CA CYS A 18 2.42 7.55 11.08
C CYS A 18 2.18 7.13 12.54
N LYS A 19 1.37 7.90 13.26
CA LYS A 19 1.00 7.63 14.67
C LYS A 19 -0.50 7.45 14.88
N ASN A 20 -1.31 7.71 13.86
CA ASN A 20 -2.75 7.62 13.93
C ASN A 20 -3.33 7.16 12.59
N TRP A 21 -4.40 6.37 12.68
CA TRP A 21 -5.11 5.86 11.51
C TRP A 21 -6.61 5.99 11.71
N THR A 22 -7.31 6.08 10.59
CA THR A 22 -8.77 5.93 10.52
C THR A 22 -9.06 4.72 9.64
N PHE A 23 -10.02 3.90 10.04
CA PHE A 23 -10.46 2.80 9.20
C PHE A 23 -11.10 3.33 7.92
N ALA A 24 -10.88 2.68 6.78
CA ALA A 24 -11.36 3.20 5.50
C ALA A 24 -12.89 3.09 5.35
N THR A 25 -13.50 2.08 5.96
CA THR A 25 -14.94 1.78 5.80
C THR A 25 -15.79 2.20 7.00
N SER A 26 -15.16 2.65 8.10
CA SER A 26 -15.85 3.12 9.30
C SER A 26 -15.20 4.40 9.82
N ASN A 27 -15.82 5.04 10.82
CA ASN A 27 -15.25 6.23 11.45
C ASN A 27 -14.36 5.89 12.66
N ASP A 28 -13.90 4.65 12.76
CA ASP A 28 -13.06 4.16 13.85
C ASP A 28 -11.64 4.71 13.70
N ARG A 29 -11.03 5.08 14.83
CA ARG A 29 -9.72 5.71 14.88
C ARG A 29 -8.81 4.94 15.81
N TYR A 30 -7.57 4.76 15.37
CA TYR A 30 -6.58 3.97 16.07
C TYR A 30 -5.32 4.80 16.29
N ASP A 31 -4.80 4.76 17.52
CA ASP A 31 -3.41 5.12 17.79
C ASP A 31 -2.52 3.88 17.58
N VAL A 32 -1.21 4.06 17.69
CA VAL A 32 -0.23 2.97 17.50
C VAL A 32 -0.58 1.73 18.33
N LYS A 33 -0.93 1.92 19.62
CA LYS A 33 -1.21 0.80 20.52
C LYS A 33 -2.51 0.09 20.13
N GLY A 34 -3.57 0.84 19.85
CA GLY A 34 -4.85 0.29 19.45
C GLY A 34 -4.75 -0.51 18.16
N LEU A 35 -4.01 0.00 17.18
CA LEU A 35 -3.82 -0.69 15.90
C LEU A 35 -2.97 -1.95 16.05
N MET A 36 -1.90 -1.93 16.85
CA MET A 36 -1.06 -3.12 17.09
C MET A 36 -1.84 -4.25 17.76
N VAL A 37 -2.66 -3.94 18.77
CA VAL A 37 -3.49 -4.96 19.45
C VAL A 37 -4.52 -5.56 18.50
N LEU A 38 -5.14 -4.72 17.66
CA LEU A 38 -6.06 -5.17 16.62
C LEU A 38 -5.35 -6.08 15.62
N ALA A 39 -4.16 -5.68 15.17
CA ALA A 39 -3.37 -6.42 14.21
C ALA A 39 -2.99 -7.81 14.73
N GLU A 40 -2.44 -7.89 15.94
CA GLU A 40 -2.09 -9.16 16.61
C GLU A 40 -3.32 -10.08 16.76
N THR A 41 -4.46 -9.52 17.15
CA THR A 41 -5.72 -10.28 17.27
C THR A 41 -6.18 -10.79 15.91
N SER A 42 -6.16 -9.93 14.88
CA SER A 42 -6.58 -10.27 13.52
C SER A 42 -5.71 -11.39 12.94
N ASP A 43 -4.39 -11.28 13.05
CA ASP A 43 -3.45 -12.29 12.54
C ASP A 43 -3.64 -13.65 13.23
N SER A 44 -4.01 -13.66 14.52
CA SER A 44 -4.28 -14.89 15.27
C SER A 44 -5.63 -15.51 14.95
N GLU A 45 -6.67 -14.70 14.68
CA GLU A 45 -8.03 -15.20 14.44
C GLU A 45 -8.26 -15.56 12.98
N ASN A 46 -7.71 -14.77 12.06
CA ASN A 46 -7.89 -14.93 10.63
C ASN A 46 -6.57 -14.64 9.90
N PRO A 47 -5.59 -15.57 9.94
CA PRO A 47 -4.35 -15.43 9.21
C PRO A 47 -4.64 -15.28 7.72
N ILE A 48 -3.83 -14.45 7.08
CA ILE A 48 -3.93 -14.13 5.66
C ILE A 48 -3.61 -15.38 4.79
N ASP A 49 -4.16 -15.46 3.58
CA ASP A 49 -3.85 -16.56 2.64
C ASP A 49 -2.42 -16.43 2.07
N GLU A 50 -1.85 -17.52 1.57
CA GLU A 50 -0.46 -17.59 1.05
C GLU A 50 -0.23 -16.68 -0.15
N ASP A 51 -1.29 -16.40 -0.92
CA ASP A 51 -1.25 -15.51 -2.09
C ASP A 51 -1.56 -14.04 -1.75
N CYS A 52 -1.96 -13.77 -0.50
CA CYS A 52 -2.32 -12.44 -0.03
C CYS A 52 -1.14 -11.79 0.72
N PHE A 53 -1.07 -10.46 0.71
CA PHE A 53 -0.10 -9.73 1.54
C PHE A 53 -0.59 -8.33 1.90
N TYR A 54 -0.08 -7.80 3.00
CA TYR A 54 -0.29 -6.41 3.38
C TYR A 54 0.72 -5.49 2.69
N VAL A 55 0.30 -4.26 2.41
CA VAL A 55 1.15 -3.20 1.86
C VAL A 55 1.08 -1.95 2.72
N VAL A 56 2.24 -1.31 2.90
CA VAL A 56 2.33 -0.02 3.59
C VAL A 56 2.74 1.08 2.61
N SER A 57 1.94 2.14 2.56
CA SER A 57 2.21 3.33 1.76
C SER A 57 3.37 4.16 2.35
N PRO A 58 4.03 5.03 1.56
CA PRO A 58 5.06 5.92 2.09
C PRO A 58 4.57 6.86 3.21
N ALA A 59 3.27 7.15 3.25
CA ALA A 59 2.65 7.94 4.31
C ALA A 59 2.34 7.10 5.56
N GLY A 60 2.33 5.77 5.45
CA GLY A 60 1.99 4.84 6.53
C GLY A 60 0.55 4.30 6.47
N ALA A 61 -0.18 4.50 5.37
CA ALA A 61 -1.46 3.84 5.16
C ALA A 61 -1.23 2.33 4.95
N ILE A 62 -2.15 1.50 5.42
CA ILE A 62 -2.05 0.04 5.34
C ILE A 62 -3.17 -0.47 4.46
N GLY A 63 -2.82 -1.27 3.46
CA GLY A 63 -3.75 -1.96 2.58
C GLY A 63 -3.51 -3.46 2.55
N LEU A 64 -4.51 -4.19 2.09
CA LEU A 64 -4.49 -5.62 1.86
C LEU A 64 -4.55 -5.88 0.35
N CYS A 65 -3.73 -6.79 -0.13
CA CYS A 65 -3.73 -7.25 -1.51
C CYS A 65 -4.04 -8.74 -1.51
N GLU A 66 -5.22 -9.13 -2.01
CA GLU A 66 -5.69 -10.52 -1.94
C GLU A 66 -5.15 -11.40 -3.08
N ASP A 67 -4.95 -10.85 -4.28
CA ASP A 67 -4.53 -11.63 -5.45
C ASP A 67 -3.33 -10.98 -6.19
N GLY A 68 -2.62 -10.06 -5.54
CA GLY A 68 -1.52 -9.31 -6.18
C GLY A 68 -1.97 -8.26 -7.21
N GLU A 69 -3.27 -8.08 -7.43
CA GLU A 69 -3.83 -7.16 -8.42
C GLU A 69 -4.31 -5.85 -7.78
N ASP A 70 -5.35 -5.93 -6.95
CA ASP A 70 -6.00 -4.79 -6.31
C ASP A 70 -5.55 -4.62 -4.85
N ILE A 71 -5.54 -3.37 -4.38
CA ILE A 71 -5.21 -3.01 -3.00
C ILE A 71 -6.46 -2.43 -2.34
N ASP A 72 -6.95 -3.13 -1.34
CA ASP A 72 -7.96 -2.62 -0.42
C ASP A 72 -7.30 -1.89 0.73
N TRP A 73 -7.35 -0.56 0.70
CA TRP A 73 -6.81 0.26 1.79
C TRP A 73 -7.71 0.14 3.02
N LEU A 74 -7.16 -0.41 4.10
CA LEU A 74 -7.89 -0.67 5.34
C LEU A 74 -7.71 0.46 6.35
N PHE A 75 -6.47 0.96 6.49
CA PHE A 75 -6.13 1.97 7.49
C PHE A 75 -5.49 3.18 6.81
N LEU A 76 -6.19 4.30 6.84
CA LEU A 76 -5.78 5.57 6.23
C LEU A 76 -5.15 6.48 7.28
N THR A 77 -4.21 7.33 6.87
CA THR A 77 -3.49 8.24 7.78
C THR A 77 -4.26 9.54 8.07
N GLY A 78 -5.37 9.78 7.36
CA GLY A 78 -6.12 11.03 7.40
C GLY A 78 -5.39 12.19 6.72
N SER A 79 -4.40 11.90 5.88
CA SER A 79 -3.61 12.89 5.15
C SER A 79 -4.12 13.06 3.73
N SER A 80 -3.82 14.19 3.08
CA SER A 80 -4.21 14.40 1.67
C SER A 80 -3.56 13.38 0.72
N THR A 81 -2.47 12.73 1.14
CA THR A 81 -1.81 11.68 0.34
C THR A 81 -2.58 10.36 0.30
N ASP A 82 -3.61 10.21 1.14
CA ASP A 82 -4.48 9.03 1.11
C ASP A 82 -5.41 9.01 -0.12
N GLU A 83 -5.73 10.17 -0.71
CA GLU A 83 -6.59 10.25 -1.91
C GLU A 83 -5.86 9.82 -3.19
N ASP A 84 -4.52 9.90 -3.20
CA ASP A 84 -3.67 9.50 -4.32
C ASP A 84 -3.17 8.04 -4.19
N LEU A 85 -3.72 7.28 -3.25
CA LEU A 85 -3.30 5.89 -3.04
C LEU A 85 -3.69 5.03 -4.25
N PRO A 86 -2.74 4.28 -4.81
CA PRO A 86 -3.03 3.39 -5.93
C PRO A 86 -3.95 2.26 -5.46
N ILE A 87 -5.01 2.05 -6.22
CA ILE A 87 -5.96 0.94 -6.06
C ILE A 87 -5.43 -0.37 -6.65
N THR A 88 -4.34 -0.33 -7.42
CA THR A 88 -3.69 -1.50 -8.01
C THR A 88 -2.20 -1.52 -7.70
N LEU A 89 -1.68 -2.69 -7.34
CA LEU A 89 -0.25 -2.86 -7.04
C LEU A 89 0.65 -2.53 -8.23
N GLN A 90 0.13 -2.75 -9.45
CA GLN A 90 0.80 -2.45 -10.72
C GLN A 90 1.23 -0.97 -10.84
N THR A 91 0.50 -0.06 -10.20
CA THR A 91 0.80 1.38 -10.23
C THR A 91 1.77 1.79 -9.11
N ALA A 92 1.88 1.02 -8.03
CA ALA A 92 2.69 1.37 -6.86
C ALA A 92 4.15 0.91 -6.92
N TRP A 93 4.41 -0.26 -7.50
CA TRP A 93 5.70 -0.91 -7.29
C TRP A 93 6.79 -0.49 -8.28
N GLN A 94 6.43 0.11 -9.41
CA GLN A 94 7.33 0.15 -10.55
C GLN A 94 7.03 1.30 -11.53
N ILE A 95 6.75 2.52 -11.06
CA ILE A 95 6.76 3.67 -11.98
C ILE A 95 8.22 4.09 -12.17
N LYS A 96 8.84 3.67 -13.28
CA LYS A 96 9.96 4.41 -13.84
C LYS A 96 9.41 5.65 -14.52
N PHE A 97 10.18 6.72 -14.59
CA PHE A 97 9.82 7.85 -15.45
C PHE A 97 10.52 7.69 -16.79
N CYS A 98 9.80 7.97 -17.87
CA CYS A 98 10.41 7.99 -19.18
C CYS A 98 11.49 9.08 -19.21
N SER A 99 12.73 8.71 -19.49
CA SER A 99 13.85 9.65 -19.60
C SER A 99 13.70 10.67 -20.74
N LYS A 100 12.76 10.44 -21.67
CA LYS A 100 12.48 11.33 -22.81
C LYS A 100 11.39 12.37 -22.55
N CYS A 101 10.29 12.00 -21.88
CA CYS A 101 9.15 12.90 -21.68
C CYS A 101 8.77 13.12 -20.22
N GLY A 102 9.41 12.41 -19.28
CA GLY A 102 9.11 12.50 -17.85
C GLY A 102 7.81 11.81 -17.42
N ASN A 103 7.06 11.20 -18.34
CA ASN A 103 5.80 10.53 -18.00
C ASN A 103 6.06 9.22 -17.26
N GLY A 104 5.18 8.86 -16.32
CA GLY A 104 5.24 7.57 -15.62
C GLY A 104 5.14 6.41 -16.61
N VAL A 105 5.98 5.40 -16.42
CA VAL A 105 6.04 4.18 -17.22
C VAL A 105 6.13 2.95 -16.30
N ILE A 106 5.35 1.93 -16.64
CA ILE A 106 5.29 0.66 -15.93
C ILE A 106 6.64 -0.08 -16.14
N LEU A 107 7.33 -0.58 -15.08
CA LEU A 107 8.50 -1.43 -15.32
C LEU A 107 8.09 -2.67 -16.11
N GLY A 108 8.90 -2.99 -17.10
CA GLY A 108 8.63 -4.06 -18.07
C GLY A 108 8.06 -3.56 -19.40
N ALA A 109 7.52 -2.33 -19.44
CA ALA A 109 7.11 -1.71 -20.70
C ALA A 109 8.33 -1.50 -21.61
N ARG A 110 8.26 -1.99 -22.85
CA ARG A 110 9.32 -1.79 -23.86
C ARG A 110 9.33 -0.37 -24.43
N PHE A 111 8.18 0.30 -24.39
CA PHE A 111 7.98 1.63 -24.97
C PHE A 111 7.11 2.48 -24.05
N CYS A 112 7.37 3.78 -24.04
CA CYS A 112 6.54 4.76 -23.34
C CYS A 112 5.21 4.93 -24.09
N GLY A 113 4.09 4.68 -23.42
CA GLY A 113 2.76 4.86 -23.99
C GLY A 113 2.41 6.32 -24.35
N ALA A 114 3.10 7.29 -23.77
CA ALA A 114 2.85 8.72 -24.02
C ALA A 114 3.64 9.28 -25.22
N CYS A 115 4.92 8.91 -25.36
CA CYS A 115 5.79 9.50 -26.38
C CYS A 115 6.41 8.49 -27.36
N GLY A 116 6.14 7.19 -27.19
CA GLY A 116 6.68 6.12 -28.04
C GLY A 116 8.17 5.82 -27.84
N ALA A 117 8.85 6.50 -26.91
CA ALA A 117 10.27 6.27 -26.67
C ALA A 117 10.51 4.86 -26.10
N LYS A 118 11.55 4.17 -26.61
CA LYS A 118 11.98 2.89 -26.07
C LYS A 118 12.51 3.08 -24.64
N LEU A 119 11.99 2.28 -23.72
CA LEU A 119 12.40 2.27 -22.32
C LEU A 119 13.52 1.23 -22.18
N ASN A 120 14.66 1.65 -21.65
CA ASN A 120 15.88 0.84 -21.52
C ASN A 120 16.15 0.49 -20.05
#